data_AF-X1IPF9-F1
#
_entry.id   AF-X1IPF9-F1
#
_cell.length_a   1.000
_cell.length_b   1.000
_cell.length_c   1.000
_cell.angle_alpha   90.00
_cell.angle_beta   90.00
_cell.angle_gamma   90.00
#
_symmetry.space_group_name_H-M   'P 1'
#
loop_
_entity.id
_entity.type
_entity.pdbx_description
1 polymer ?
#
loop_
_entity_poly.entity_id
_entity_poly.type
_entity_poly.pdbx_seq_one_letter_code
_entity_poly.pdbx_strand_id
1 'polypeptide(L)'
;AHARGAGRLTAAAALANRWQQRYGYGFNVRDIHLLGHLASDPLRNLLLRRQLKLELSQIIAARRKNTPAGFLGRTSKFRRGVLVDFDSQVEILSMVDLWNLALINEMMSRLRYRMALKIVIRRDREDVQTQWGGLISYDQGKAEAKLYRPGERTGDDAYVPSQRFDNDAIDCMCFFVAHFARGYRGAAGPTKEELAFSKKQNLYGLAMTSLSGNRVNATYFNPRGTVIDLGDFSLEP
;
A
#
# COMPACT_ATOMS: atom_id res chain seq x y z
N ALA A 1 25.27 14.92 0.05
CA ALA A 1 23.81 14.71 0.01
C ALA A 1 23.14 15.52 -1.12
N HIS A 2 23.40 16.83 -1.24
CA HIS A 2 22.76 17.71 -2.25
C HIS A 2 22.88 17.26 -3.71
N ALA A 3 24.06 16.83 -4.18
CA ALA A 3 24.24 16.38 -5.56
C ALA A 3 23.42 15.11 -5.90
N ARG A 4 23.23 14.20 -4.93
CA ARG A 4 22.39 13.00 -5.10
C ARG A 4 20.90 13.34 -5.13
N GLY A 5 20.47 14.33 -4.35
CA GLY A 5 19.09 14.83 -4.37
C GLY A 5 18.73 15.50 -5.70
N ALA A 6 19.60 16.38 -6.21
CA ALA A 6 19.38 17.04 -7.50
C ALA A 6 19.30 16.05 -8.66
N GLY A 7 20.18 15.04 -8.72
CA GLY A 7 20.13 14.00 -9.75
C GLY A 7 18.82 13.18 -9.72
N ARG A 8 18.34 12.82 -8.53
CA ARG A 8 17.05 12.11 -8.36
C ARG A 8 15.86 12.92 -8.84
N LEU A 9 15.83 14.22 -8.55
CA LEU A 9 14.75 15.11 -9.01
C LEU A 9 14.72 15.23 -10.54
N THR A 10 15.88 15.39 -11.18
CA THR A 10 15.97 15.44 -12.64
C THR A 10 15.50 14.13 -13.27
N ALA A 11 15.91 12.99 -12.72
CA ALA A 11 15.48 11.67 -13.19
C ALA A 11 13.97 11.45 -13.00
N ALA A 12 13.42 11.86 -11.86
CA ALA A 12 11.98 11.82 -11.57
C ALA A 12 11.19 12.68 -12.58
N ALA A 13 11.65 13.92 -12.84
CA ALA A 13 11.02 14.81 -13.80
C ALA A 13 11.04 14.24 -15.23
N ALA A 14 12.17 13.66 -15.65
CA ALA A 14 12.27 13.01 -16.95
C ALA A 14 11.31 11.82 -17.08
N LEU A 15 11.17 10.99 -16.04
CA LEU A 15 10.22 9.87 -16.03
C LEU A 15 8.76 10.37 -16.04
N ALA A 16 8.45 11.37 -15.22
CA ALA A 16 7.14 12.00 -15.19
C ALA A 16 6.72 12.55 -16.56
N ASN A 17 7.62 13.27 -17.25
CA ASN A 17 7.37 13.80 -18.59
C ASN A 17 7.11 12.67 -19.60
N ARG A 18 7.89 11.58 -19.57
CA ARG A 18 7.64 10.42 -20.43
C ARG A 18 6.27 9.80 -20.17
N TRP A 19 5.88 9.65 -18.91
CA TRP A 19 4.57 9.10 -18.54
C TRP A 19 3.43 10.06 -18.88
N GLN A 20 3.64 11.37 -18.79
CA GLN A 20 2.66 12.38 -19.19
C GLN A 20 2.39 12.27 -20.69
N GLN A 21 3.44 12.27 -21.51
CA GLN A 21 3.33 12.17 -22.97
C GLN A 21 2.70 10.85 -23.44
N ARG A 22 3.03 9.73 -22.78
CA ARG A 22 2.61 8.40 -23.22
C ARG A 22 1.29 7.91 -22.63
N TYR A 23 0.99 8.32 -21.39
CA TYR A 23 -0.11 7.76 -20.59
C TYR A 23 -1.02 8.81 -19.97
N GLY A 24 -0.83 10.11 -20.25
CA GLY A 24 -1.61 11.18 -19.64
C GLY A 24 -1.41 11.31 -18.13
N TYR A 25 -0.24 10.89 -17.60
CA TYR A 25 0.08 11.03 -16.19
C TYR A 25 0.16 12.50 -15.77
N GLY A 26 -0.60 12.87 -14.74
CA GLY A 26 -0.50 14.17 -14.07
C GLY A 26 0.46 14.10 -12.89
N PHE A 27 1.56 14.85 -12.97
CA PHE A 27 2.58 14.89 -11.92
C PHE A 27 2.01 15.33 -10.56
N ASN A 28 2.46 14.68 -9.49
CA ASN A 28 2.18 15.09 -8.13
C ASN A 28 3.45 14.99 -7.28
N VAL A 29 3.68 15.95 -6.39
CA VAL A 29 4.85 16.00 -5.51
C VAL A 29 5.02 14.73 -4.66
N ARG A 30 3.91 14.09 -4.25
CA ARG A 30 3.93 12.84 -3.48
C ARG A 30 4.58 11.67 -4.23
N ASP A 31 4.63 11.75 -5.56
CA ASP A 31 5.13 10.68 -6.42
C ASP A 31 6.66 10.76 -6.61
N ILE A 32 7.31 11.85 -6.15
CA ILE A 32 8.75 12.10 -6.35
C ILE A 32 9.61 10.95 -5.85
N HIS A 33 9.29 10.40 -4.67
CA HIS A 33 10.03 9.27 -4.10
C HIS A 33 10.06 8.09 -5.08
N LEU A 34 8.88 7.63 -5.48
CA LEU A 34 8.77 6.50 -6.40
C LEU A 34 9.41 6.81 -7.76
N LEU A 35 9.14 7.98 -8.33
CA LEU A 35 9.64 8.37 -9.65
C LEU A 35 11.17 8.45 -9.69
N GLY A 36 11.80 9.05 -8.67
CA GLY A 36 13.26 9.20 -8.62
C GLY A 36 13.97 7.86 -8.49
N HIS A 37 13.41 6.95 -7.69
CA HIS A 37 13.97 5.62 -7.51
C HIS A 37 13.69 4.70 -8.72
N LEU A 38 12.49 4.72 -9.31
CA LEU A 38 12.17 3.95 -10.52
C LEU A 38 12.96 4.43 -11.74
N ALA A 39 13.19 5.74 -11.88
CA ALA A 39 13.98 6.27 -12.99
C ALA A 39 15.44 5.77 -12.95
N SER A 40 15.92 5.40 -11.76
CA SER A 40 17.25 4.86 -11.52
C SER A 40 17.28 3.32 -11.51
N ASP A 41 16.14 2.63 -11.66
CA ASP A 41 16.06 1.16 -11.73
C ASP A 41 16.03 0.70 -13.21
N PRO A 42 17.15 0.17 -13.75
CA PRO A 42 17.25 -0.23 -15.15
C PRO A 42 16.38 -1.44 -15.50
N LEU A 43 15.96 -2.25 -14.53
CA LEU A 43 15.13 -3.43 -14.76
C LEU A 43 13.65 -3.06 -14.88
N ARG A 44 13.25 -1.95 -14.27
CA ARG A 44 11.84 -1.57 -14.12
C ARG A 44 11.42 -0.37 -14.96
N ASN A 45 12.35 0.43 -15.46
CA ASN A 45 12.03 1.63 -16.24
C ASN A 45 11.41 1.36 -17.64
N LEU A 46 11.34 0.09 -18.08
CA LEU A 46 10.82 -0.32 -19.39
C LEU A 46 9.38 -0.87 -19.38
N LEU A 47 8.82 -1.22 -18.21
CA LEU A 47 7.50 -1.87 -18.18
C LEU A 47 6.39 -0.92 -18.64
N LEU A 48 5.59 -1.42 -19.59
CA LEU A 48 4.46 -0.68 -20.14
C LEU A 48 3.27 -0.74 -19.20
N ARG A 49 2.44 0.32 -19.23
CA ARG A 49 1.18 0.37 -18.47
C ARG A 49 0.34 -0.89 -18.70
N ARG A 50 0.23 -1.36 -19.95
CA ARG A 50 -0.53 -2.58 -20.31
C ARG A 50 0.03 -3.85 -19.64
N GLN A 51 1.35 -3.98 -19.55
CA GLN A 51 2.00 -5.14 -18.91
C GLN A 51 1.71 -5.15 -17.42
N LEU A 52 1.91 -4.02 -16.74
CA LEU A 52 1.59 -3.88 -15.31
C LEU A 52 0.13 -4.23 -15.01
N LYS A 53 -0.82 -3.74 -15.83
CA LYS A 53 -2.24 -4.06 -15.67
C LYS A 53 -2.50 -5.58 -15.77
N LEU A 54 -1.93 -6.22 -16.79
CA LEU A 54 -2.13 -7.65 -17.03
C LEU A 54 -1.54 -8.49 -15.90
N GLU A 55 -0.30 -8.20 -15.50
CA GLU A 55 0.37 -8.90 -14.40
C GLU A 55 -0.40 -8.73 -13.09
N LEU A 56 -0.79 -7.50 -12.74
CA LEU A 56 -1.56 -7.24 -11.53
C LEU A 56 -2.92 -7.94 -11.53
N SER A 57 -3.65 -7.90 -12.65
CA SER A 57 -4.93 -8.60 -12.80
C SER A 57 -4.78 -10.10 -12.50
N GLN A 58 -3.78 -10.75 -13.12
CA GLN A 58 -3.52 -12.18 -12.91
C GLN A 58 -3.17 -12.50 -11.45
N ILE A 59 -2.25 -11.73 -10.85
CA ILE A 59 -1.77 -12.01 -9.49
C ILE A 59 -2.87 -11.75 -8.45
N ILE A 60 -3.67 -10.68 -8.60
CA ILE A 60 -4.78 -10.37 -7.69
C ILE A 60 -5.89 -11.42 -7.83
N ALA A 61 -6.25 -11.78 -9.07
CA ALA A 61 -7.27 -12.81 -9.32
C ALA A 61 -6.88 -14.17 -8.71
N ALA A 62 -5.61 -14.58 -8.85
CA ALA A 62 -5.11 -15.82 -8.26
C ALA A 62 -5.24 -15.83 -6.73
N ARG A 63 -4.93 -14.71 -6.06
CA ARG A 63 -5.04 -14.59 -4.59
C ARG A 63 -6.49 -14.62 -4.10
N ARG A 64 -7.41 -13.97 -4.82
CA ARG A 64 -8.83 -13.97 -4.46
C ARG A 64 -9.50 -15.34 -4.65
N LYS A 65 -9.14 -16.09 -5.71
CA LYS A 65 -9.66 -17.45 -5.96
C LYS A 65 -9.35 -18.45 -4.84
N ASN A 66 -8.22 -18.28 -4.14
CA ASN A 66 -7.79 -19.17 -3.06
C ASN A 66 -8.40 -18.81 -1.69
N THR A 67 -9.42 -17.95 -1.66
CA THR A 67 -10.12 -17.59 -0.42
C THR A 67 -11.27 -18.57 -0.19
N PRO A 68 -11.29 -19.34 0.92
CA PRO A 68 -12.32 -20.34 1.15
C PRO A 68 -13.73 -19.73 1.11
N ALA A 69 -14.65 -20.38 0.41
CA ALA A 69 -16.02 -19.92 0.16
C ALA A 69 -16.85 -19.65 1.45
N GLY A 70 -16.38 -20.09 2.62
CA GLY A 70 -17.00 -19.83 3.93
C GLY A 70 -16.50 -18.59 4.67
N PHE A 71 -15.46 -17.88 4.19
CA PHE A 71 -14.92 -16.69 4.85
C PHE A 71 -15.59 -15.37 4.44
N LEU A 72 -16.31 -15.40 3.32
CA LEU A 72 -17.10 -14.26 2.86
C LEU A 72 -18.52 -14.44 3.39
N GLY A 73 -18.72 -14.04 4.65
CA GLY A 73 -20.01 -13.49 5.07
C GLY A 73 -20.34 -12.34 4.11
N ARG A 74 -21.09 -12.68 3.06
CA ARG A 74 -21.54 -11.78 2.00
C ARG A 74 -22.42 -10.70 2.61
N THR A 75 -21.81 -9.60 3.06
CA THR A 75 -22.31 -8.22 3.00
C THR A 75 -21.25 -7.26 3.56
N SER A 76 -20.20 -6.91 2.83
CA SER A 76 -19.56 -5.60 3.05
C SER A 76 -20.17 -4.60 2.06
N LYS A 77 -21.41 -4.19 2.38
CA LYS A 77 -21.95 -2.94 1.85
C LYS A 77 -21.10 -1.80 2.43
N PHE A 78 -19.95 -1.52 1.83
CA PHE A 78 -19.39 -0.18 1.89
C PHE A 78 -20.36 0.74 1.12
N ARG A 79 -21.35 1.28 1.83
CA ARG A 79 -22.21 2.36 1.34
C ARG A 79 -21.28 3.54 0.99
N ARG A 80 -21.10 3.78 -0.31
CA ARG A 80 -20.26 4.80 -1.00
C ARG A 80 -18.83 4.44 -1.41
N GLY A 81 -18.43 3.18 -1.36
CA GLY A 81 -17.15 2.75 -1.91
C GLY A 81 -17.15 1.26 -2.13
N VAL A 82 -17.71 0.80 -3.25
CA VAL A 82 -17.73 -0.62 -3.61
C VAL A 82 -16.30 -1.15 -3.44
N LEU A 83 -16.13 -2.31 -2.79
CA LEU A 83 -14.88 -3.05 -2.87
C LEU A 83 -14.80 -3.53 -4.31
N VAL A 84 -14.34 -2.64 -5.20
CA VAL A 84 -14.51 -2.84 -6.63
C VAL A 84 -13.36 -3.72 -7.10
N ASP A 85 -13.72 -4.65 -7.98
CA ASP A 85 -12.78 -5.52 -8.64
C ASP A 85 -11.62 -4.70 -9.25
N PHE A 86 -10.38 -5.19 -9.17
CA PHE A 86 -9.23 -4.49 -9.75
C PHE A 86 -9.50 -4.21 -11.23
N ASP A 87 -10.02 -5.20 -11.95
CA ASP A 87 -10.31 -5.09 -13.38
C ASP A 87 -11.36 -4.01 -13.71
N SER A 88 -12.28 -3.73 -12.79
CA SER A 88 -13.28 -2.67 -12.97
C SER A 88 -12.74 -1.25 -12.70
N GLN A 89 -11.65 -1.13 -11.96
CA GLN A 89 -11.03 0.15 -11.58
C GLN A 89 -9.69 0.40 -12.30
N VAL A 90 -9.13 -0.59 -12.96
CA VAL A 90 -7.76 -0.53 -13.52
C VAL A 90 -7.55 0.64 -14.48
N GLU A 91 -8.63 1.09 -15.15
CA GLU A 91 -8.56 2.22 -16.08
C GLU A 91 -8.39 3.57 -15.39
N ILE A 92 -8.91 3.76 -14.17
CA ILE A 92 -8.79 5.03 -13.42
C ILE A 92 -7.46 5.15 -12.65
N LEU A 93 -6.72 4.04 -12.52
CA LEU A 93 -5.41 4.00 -11.88
C LEU A 93 -4.37 4.73 -12.72
N SER A 94 -3.57 5.62 -12.12
CA SER A 94 -2.43 6.24 -12.77
C SER A 94 -1.28 5.23 -12.92
N MET A 95 -0.23 5.60 -13.65
CA MET A 95 0.98 4.78 -13.75
C MET A 95 1.64 4.56 -12.36
N VAL A 96 1.58 5.56 -11.49
CA VAL A 96 2.10 5.49 -10.11
C VAL A 96 1.29 4.49 -9.28
N ASP A 97 -0.05 4.51 -9.37
CA ASP A 97 -0.89 3.54 -8.64
C ASP A 97 -0.52 2.10 -9.03
N LEU A 98 -0.34 1.83 -10.34
CA LEU A 98 0.04 0.49 -10.82
C LEU A 98 1.41 0.05 -10.28
N TRP A 99 2.40 0.94 -10.26
CA TRP A 99 3.71 0.64 -9.68
C TRP A 99 3.65 0.40 -8.17
N ASN A 100 2.89 1.22 -7.44
CA ASN A 100 2.66 1.00 -6.02
C ASN A 100 2.08 -0.40 -5.76
N LEU A 101 1.03 -0.78 -6.49
CA LEU A 101 0.41 -2.11 -6.37
C LEU A 101 1.41 -3.23 -6.67
N ALA A 102 2.21 -3.09 -7.74
CA ALA A 102 3.20 -4.10 -8.13
C ALA A 102 4.30 -4.27 -7.08
N LEU A 103 4.83 -3.16 -6.57
CA LEU A 103 5.89 -3.14 -5.56
C LEU A 103 5.40 -3.61 -4.19
N ILE A 104 4.17 -3.26 -3.80
CA ILE A 104 3.54 -3.79 -2.59
C ILE A 104 3.36 -5.30 -2.72
N ASN A 105 2.85 -5.78 -3.84
CA ASN A 105 2.71 -7.21 -4.08
C ASN A 105 4.04 -7.95 -3.94
N GLU A 106 5.09 -7.47 -4.61
CA GLU A 106 6.42 -8.05 -4.49
C GLU A 106 6.94 -8.03 -3.05
N MET A 107 6.78 -6.90 -2.34
CA MET A 107 7.16 -6.78 -0.95
C MET A 107 6.51 -7.89 -0.10
N MET A 108 5.18 -8.04 -0.23
CA MET A 108 4.34 -8.97 0.51
C MET A 108 4.64 -10.44 0.17
N SER A 109 5.07 -10.74 -1.06
CA SER A 109 5.44 -12.09 -1.49
C SER A 109 6.78 -12.58 -0.92
N ARG A 110 7.64 -11.69 -0.41
CA ARG A 110 8.96 -12.11 0.12
C ARG A 110 8.83 -12.77 1.48
N LEU A 111 9.43 -13.96 1.63
CA LEU A 111 9.43 -14.73 2.88
C LEU A 111 9.90 -13.89 4.09
N ARG A 112 10.99 -13.12 3.94
CA ARG A 112 11.51 -12.25 5.01
C ARG A 112 10.45 -11.27 5.55
N TYR A 113 9.65 -10.70 4.65
CA TYR A 113 8.63 -9.73 5.00
C TYR A 113 7.46 -10.43 5.70
N ARG A 114 7.02 -11.58 5.18
CA ARG A 114 5.94 -12.39 5.76
C ARG A 114 6.27 -12.84 7.18
N MET A 115 7.52 -13.26 7.42
CA MET A 115 8.00 -13.65 8.75
C MET A 115 8.03 -12.45 9.71
N ALA A 116 8.54 -11.30 9.27
CA ALA A 116 8.51 -10.08 10.08
C ALA A 116 7.07 -9.66 10.40
N LEU A 117 6.17 -9.69 9.41
CA LEU A 117 4.76 -9.36 9.58
C LEU A 117 4.04 -10.30 10.55
N LYS A 118 4.35 -11.61 10.53
CA LYS A 118 3.83 -12.59 11.50
C LYS A 118 4.21 -12.23 12.94
N ILE A 119 5.44 -11.76 13.15
CA ILE A 119 5.89 -11.29 14.47
C ILE A 119 5.13 -10.02 14.89
N VAL A 120 4.96 -9.09 13.96
CA VAL A 120 4.22 -7.83 14.19
C VAL A 120 2.77 -8.09 14.56
N ILE A 121 2.06 -8.92 13.79
CA ILE A 121 0.67 -9.32 14.06
C ILE A 121 0.53 -9.93 15.46
N ARG A 122 1.48 -10.79 15.87
CA ARG A 122 1.44 -11.38 17.22
C ARG A 122 1.58 -10.32 18.30
N ARG A 123 2.52 -9.39 18.14
CA ARG A 123 2.74 -8.31 19.12
C ARG A 123 1.58 -7.32 19.19
N ASP A 124 1.02 -6.94 18.05
CA ASP A 124 -0.15 -6.05 17.96
C ASP A 124 -1.37 -6.69 18.65
N ARG A 125 -1.60 -8.00 18.46
CA ARG A 125 -2.65 -8.75 19.17
C ARG A 125 -2.51 -8.79 20.70
N GLU A 126 -1.29 -8.62 21.20
CA GLU A 126 -1.00 -8.57 22.64
C GLU A 126 -1.12 -7.13 23.18
N ASP A 127 -1.08 -6.11 22.31
CA ASP A 127 -1.14 -4.70 22.65
C ASP A 127 -2.53 -4.10 22.37
N VAL A 128 -3.36 -4.01 23.41
CA VAL A 128 -4.71 -3.43 23.30
C VAL A 128 -4.74 -1.90 23.38
N GLN A 129 -3.58 -1.25 23.47
CA GLN A 129 -3.49 0.19 23.76
C GLN A 129 -3.16 1.03 22.53
N THR A 130 -2.67 0.40 21.46
CA THR A 130 -2.23 1.11 20.26
C THR A 130 -2.35 0.27 19.01
N GLN A 131 -2.88 0.89 17.97
CA GLN A 131 -2.75 0.39 16.62
C GLN A 131 -1.33 0.62 16.07
N TRP A 132 -0.82 -0.28 15.24
CA TRP A 132 0.47 -0.12 14.58
C TRP A 132 0.34 0.48 13.17
N GLY A 133 1.37 1.19 12.75
CA GLY A 133 1.42 1.80 11.42
C GLY A 133 2.85 2.09 11.00
N GLY A 134 3.01 2.51 9.76
CA GLY A 134 4.32 2.87 9.27
C GLY A 134 4.36 3.32 7.83
N LEU A 135 5.56 3.35 7.28
CA LEU A 135 5.81 3.84 5.93
C LEU A 135 6.44 2.72 5.10
N ILE A 136 6.08 2.68 3.83
CA ILE A 136 6.73 1.86 2.83
C ILE A 136 7.52 2.79 1.92
N SER A 137 8.82 2.55 1.80
CA SER A 137 9.70 3.22 0.85
C SER A 137 10.14 2.23 -0.23
N TYR A 138 10.62 2.75 -1.36
CA TYR A 138 11.22 1.97 -2.42
C TYR A 138 12.64 2.45 -2.63
N ASP A 139 13.61 1.59 -2.32
CA ASP A 139 15.03 1.88 -2.50
C ASP A 139 15.76 0.64 -3.04
N GLN A 140 16.82 0.88 -3.81
CA GLN A 140 17.67 -0.17 -4.38
C GLN A 140 16.89 -1.32 -5.05
N GLY A 141 15.84 -0.96 -5.80
CA GLY A 141 15.02 -1.94 -6.53
C GLY A 141 14.02 -2.71 -5.67
N LYS A 142 13.81 -2.34 -4.40
CA LYS A 142 12.97 -3.07 -3.45
C LYS A 142 12.09 -2.14 -2.63
N ALA A 143 10.81 -2.49 -2.50
CA ALA A 143 9.95 -1.86 -1.50
C ALA A 143 10.25 -2.44 -0.10
N GLU A 144 10.29 -1.62 0.94
CA GLU A 144 10.51 -2.03 2.33
C GLU A 144 9.59 -1.25 3.27
N ALA A 145 8.99 -1.94 4.25
CA ALA A 145 8.17 -1.30 5.26
C ALA A 145 8.98 -1.05 6.54
N LYS A 146 8.78 0.13 7.11
CA LYS A 146 9.33 0.53 8.40
C LYS A 146 8.17 0.87 9.33
N LEU A 147 8.17 0.25 10.51
CA LEU A 147 7.21 0.53 11.57
C LEU A 147 7.56 1.82 12.31
N TYR A 148 6.53 2.55 12.70
CA TYR A 148 6.64 3.76 13.51
C TYR A 148 5.80 3.59 14.75
N ARG A 149 6.38 3.96 15.90
CA ARG A 149 5.59 4.07 17.13
C ARG A 149 4.50 5.13 16.91
N PRO A 150 3.29 4.89 17.43
CA PRO A 150 2.23 5.88 17.37
C PRO A 150 2.63 7.11 18.19
N GLY A 151 2.11 8.28 17.80
CA GLY A 151 2.31 9.53 18.53
C GLY A 151 1.57 9.56 19.86
N GLU A 152 0.42 8.88 19.93
CA GLU A 152 -0.43 8.80 21.11
C GLU A 152 -0.92 7.36 21.34
N ARG A 153 -1.27 7.04 22.59
CA ARG A 153 -1.84 5.73 22.98
C ARG A 153 -3.29 5.92 23.42
N THR A 154 -4.15 6.26 22.47
CA THR A 154 -5.57 6.59 22.70
C THR A 154 -6.51 5.40 22.53
N GLY A 155 -5.98 4.20 22.27
CA GLY A 155 -6.72 2.97 22.05
C GLY A 155 -6.30 2.25 20.76
N ASP A 156 -6.95 1.13 20.47
CA ASP A 156 -6.71 0.30 19.27
C ASP A 156 -7.68 0.62 18.12
N ASP A 157 -8.43 1.73 18.24
CA ASP A 157 -9.46 2.12 17.27
C ASP A 157 -8.89 2.95 16.10
N ALA A 158 -7.73 3.58 16.28
CA ALA A 158 -7.07 4.38 15.24
C ALA A 158 -5.57 4.56 15.47
N TYR A 159 -4.79 4.46 14.39
CA TYR A 159 -3.38 4.81 14.38
C TYR A 159 -3.21 6.32 14.38
N VAL A 160 -2.51 6.83 15.38
CA VAL A 160 -2.10 8.24 15.46
C VAL A 160 -0.63 8.35 15.02
N PRO A 161 -0.33 8.98 13.87
CA PRO A 161 1.04 9.23 13.43
C PRO A 161 1.87 9.99 14.48
N SER A 162 3.14 9.61 14.62
CA SER A 162 4.10 10.39 15.41
C SER A 162 4.74 11.49 14.56
N GLN A 163 5.30 12.53 15.19
CA GLN A 163 6.05 13.58 14.46
C GLN A 163 7.14 13.01 13.54
N ARG A 164 7.79 11.92 13.96
CA ARG A 164 8.80 11.24 13.14
C ARG A 164 8.19 10.58 11.90
N PHE A 165 6.99 10.00 12.04
CA PHE A 165 6.26 9.48 10.89
C PHE A 165 5.97 10.61 9.90
N ASP A 166 5.44 11.75 10.38
CA ASP A 166 5.05 12.86 9.50
C ASP A 166 6.25 13.43 8.73
N ASN A 167 7.40 13.55 9.39
CA ASN A 167 8.63 14.02 8.75
C ASN A 167 9.12 13.05 7.66
N ASP A 168 9.07 11.74 7.94
CA ASP A 168 9.57 10.71 7.01
C ASP A 168 8.55 10.42 5.88
N ALA A 169 7.26 10.71 6.08
CA ALA A 169 6.18 10.43 5.13
C ALA A 169 6.30 11.22 3.82
N ILE A 170 7.06 12.33 3.83
CA ILE A 170 7.35 13.14 2.64
C ILE A 170 8.18 12.33 1.62
N ASP A 171 9.00 11.40 2.08
CA ASP A 171 9.88 10.56 1.26
C ASP A 171 9.48 9.09 1.35
N CYS A 172 8.21 8.80 1.05
CA CYS A 172 7.67 7.43 1.04
C CYS A 172 6.87 7.12 -0.22
N MET A 173 6.66 5.83 -0.46
CA MET A 173 5.78 5.32 -1.51
C MET A 173 4.32 5.31 -1.04
N CYS A 174 4.07 4.85 0.18
CA CYS A 174 2.76 4.89 0.84
C CYS A 174 2.93 4.72 2.34
N PHE A 175 1.92 5.12 3.12
CA PHE A 175 1.80 4.69 4.51
C PHE A 175 1.03 3.38 4.60
N PHE A 176 1.18 2.67 5.72
CA PHE A 176 0.34 1.53 6.04
C PHE A 176 -0.20 1.62 7.47
N VAL A 177 -1.34 0.97 7.67
CA VAL A 177 -2.04 0.84 8.94
C VAL A 177 -2.35 -0.64 9.18
N ALA A 178 -2.13 -1.09 10.41
CA ALA A 178 -2.30 -2.47 10.83
C ALA A 178 -3.61 -2.64 11.58
N HIS A 179 -4.52 -3.46 11.06
CA HIS A 179 -5.77 -3.84 11.70
C HIS A 179 -5.62 -5.28 12.23
N PHE A 180 -4.81 -5.51 13.26
CA PHE A 180 -4.52 -6.87 13.76
C PHE A 180 -5.17 -7.23 15.10
N ALA A 181 -5.93 -6.31 15.70
CA ALA A 181 -6.69 -6.48 16.94
C ALA A 181 -7.34 -7.86 17.10
N ARG A 182 -7.25 -8.42 18.32
CA ARG A 182 -7.86 -9.72 18.65
C ARG A 182 -9.39 -9.61 18.57
N GLY A 183 -9.98 -10.32 17.61
CA GLY A 183 -11.43 -10.28 17.41
C GLY A 183 -11.91 -9.08 16.60
N TYR A 184 -11.04 -8.43 15.82
CA TYR A 184 -11.45 -7.47 14.79
C TYR A 184 -12.58 -8.07 13.94
N ARG A 185 -13.77 -7.49 14.05
CA ARG A 185 -14.99 -7.89 13.31
C ARG A 185 -15.26 -6.97 12.11
N GLY A 186 -14.37 -6.03 11.84
CA GLY A 186 -14.51 -5.11 10.71
C GLY A 186 -14.30 -5.84 9.39
N ALA A 187 -14.88 -5.29 8.33
CA ALA A 187 -14.51 -5.69 6.98
C ALA A 187 -13.04 -5.33 6.71
N ALA A 188 -12.34 -6.15 5.95
CA ALA A 188 -11.00 -5.79 5.47
C ALA A 188 -11.06 -4.51 4.63
N GLY A 189 -10.05 -3.66 4.79
CA GLY A 189 -9.93 -2.39 4.07
C GLY A 189 -9.80 -1.17 4.98
N PRO A 190 -9.63 0.02 4.40
CA PRO A 190 -9.40 1.24 5.16
C PRO A 190 -10.65 1.74 5.87
N THR A 191 -10.47 2.41 7.00
CA THR A 191 -11.51 3.18 7.70
C THR A 191 -11.79 4.51 6.98
N LYS A 192 -12.87 5.20 7.39
CA LYS A 192 -13.18 6.52 6.81
C LYS A 192 -12.13 7.56 7.19
N GLU A 193 -11.59 7.43 8.39
CA GLU A 193 -10.57 8.27 8.99
C GLU A 193 -9.25 8.12 8.22
N GLU A 194 -8.88 6.88 7.84
CA GLU A 194 -7.70 6.59 7.03
C GLU A 194 -7.82 7.13 5.59
N LEU A 195 -9.00 7.00 4.98
CA LEU A 195 -9.28 7.60 3.67
C LEU A 195 -9.24 9.14 3.73
N ALA A 196 -9.81 9.73 4.79
CA ALA A 196 -9.76 11.17 5.02
C ALA A 196 -8.33 11.66 5.26
N PHE A 197 -7.52 10.90 6.01
CA PHE A 197 -6.11 11.17 6.24
C PHE A 197 -5.31 11.11 4.94
N SER A 198 -5.46 10.03 4.14
CA SER A 198 -4.82 9.89 2.83
C SER A 198 -5.13 11.07 1.90
N LYS A 199 -6.40 11.50 1.86
CA LYS A 199 -6.81 12.67 1.08
C LYS A 199 -6.20 13.96 1.62
N LYS A 200 -6.25 14.19 2.94
CA LYS A 200 -5.74 15.40 3.60
C LYS A 200 -4.23 15.56 3.44
N GLN A 201 -3.49 14.48 3.67
CA GLN A 201 -2.01 14.45 3.57
C GLN A 201 -1.52 14.23 2.15
N ASN A 202 -2.42 13.93 1.21
CA ASN A 202 -2.08 13.61 -0.16
C ASN A 202 -1.08 12.43 -0.25
N LEU A 203 -1.33 11.36 0.51
CA LEU A 203 -0.49 10.15 0.58
C LEU A 203 -1.24 8.91 0.14
N TYR A 204 -0.56 7.99 -0.54
CA TYR A 204 -1.09 6.64 -0.78
C TYR A 204 -1.11 5.84 0.53
N GLY A 205 -2.04 4.90 0.65
CA GLY A 205 -2.23 4.09 1.85
C GLY A 205 -2.37 2.59 1.55
N LEU A 206 -2.01 1.79 2.55
CA LEU A 206 -2.20 0.34 2.59
C LEU A 206 -2.80 -0.07 3.92
N ALA A 207 -4.03 -0.57 3.92
CA ALA A 207 -4.62 -1.21 5.08
C ALA A 207 -4.25 -2.69 5.09
N MET A 208 -3.66 -3.17 6.17
CA MET A 208 -3.39 -4.59 6.37
C MET A 208 -4.29 -5.13 7.46
N THR A 209 -5.16 -6.08 7.13
CA THR A 209 -6.12 -6.65 8.08
C THR A 209 -5.76 -8.09 8.38
N SER A 210 -5.53 -8.42 9.66
CA SER A 210 -5.24 -9.81 10.02
C SER A 210 -6.50 -10.65 9.85
N LEU A 211 -6.35 -11.80 9.21
CA LEU A 211 -7.40 -12.79 9.07
C LEU A 211 -7.09 -13.97 9.98
N SER A 212 -8.05 -14.88 10.12
CA SER A 212 -7.78 -16.19 10.72
C SER A 212 -6.80 -17.01 9.86
N GLY A 213 -6.18 -18.03 10.46
CA GLY A 213 -5.39 -19.01 9.71
C GLY A 213 -4.08 -18.47 9.14
N ASN A 214 -3.41 -17.57 9.87
CA ASN A 214 -2.13 -16.96 9.48
C ASN A 214 -2.18 -16.31 8.07
N ARG A 215 -3.27 -15.59 7.81
CA ARG A 215 -3.45 -14.81 6.57
C ARG A 215 -3.60 -13.33 6.92
N VAL A 216 -3.26 -12.48 5.96
CA VAL A 216 -3.47 -11.03 6.04
C VAL A 216 -4.08 -10.57 4.72
N ASN A 217 -5.17 -9.81 4.79
CA ASN A 217 -5.66 -9.09 3.62
C ASN A 217 -4.87 -7.77 3.49
N ALA A 218 -4.54 -7.37 2.26
CA ALA A 218 -3.98 -6.06 2.01
C ALA A 218 -4.90 -5.28 1.07
N THR A 219 -5.27 -4.06 1.45
CA THR A 219 -6.12 -3.18 0.65
C THR A 219 -5.40 -1.87 0.40
N TYR A 220 -5.10 -1.58 -0.85
CA TYR A 220 -4.50 -0.32 -1.28
C TYR A 220 -5.57 0.76 -1.41
N PHE A 221 -5.21 2.00 -1.10
CA PHE A 221 -6.05 3.16 -1.35
C PHE A 221 -5.22 4.41 -1.67
N ASN A 222 -5.86 5.38 -2.34
CA ASN A 222 -5.18 6.61 -2.75
C ASN A 222 -5.95 7.88 -2.35
N PRO A 223 -5.31 9.07 -2.43
CA PRO A 223 -5.93 10.35 -2.08
C PRO A 223 -7.17 10.72 -2.90
N ARG A 224 -7.40 10.04 -4.03
CA ARG A 224 -8.57 10.24 -4.90
C ARG A 224 -9.77 9.41 -4.45
N GLY A 225 -9.62 8.59 -3.41
CA GLY A 225 -10.66 7.72 -2.87
C GLY A 225 -10.79 6.38 -3.60
N THR A 226 -9.85 6.04 -4.49
CA THR A 226 -9.80 4.70 -5.10
C THR A 226 -9.35 3.69 -4.04
N VAL A 227 -10.01 2.53 -3.98
CA VAL A 227 -9.70 1.44 -3.06
C VAL A 227 -9.59 0.14 -3.84
N ILE A 228 -8.48 -0.56 -3.69
CA ILE A 228 -8.17 -1.81 -4.41
C ILE A 228 -7.82 -2.89 -3.39
N ASP A 229 -8.68 -3.89 -3.25
CA ASP A 229 -8.37 -5.09 -2.49
C ASP A 229 -7.32 -5.94 -3.26
N LEU A 230 -6.14 -6.11 -2.69
CA LEU A 230 -5.07 -6.93 -3.28
C LEU A 230 -5.32 -8.42 -3.02
N GLY A 231 -6.27 -8.77 -2.17
CA GLY A 231 -6.56 -10.13 -1.73
C GLY A 231 -5.72 -10.56 -0.54
N ASP A 232 -5.84 -11.85 -0.24
CA ASP A 232 -5.31 -12.44 0.97
C ASP A 232 -3.93 -13.06 0.74
N PHE A 233 -2.97 -12.67 1.58
CA PHE A 233 -1.64 -13.23 1.62
C PHE A 233 -1.56 -14.26 2.73
N SER A 234 -1.06 -15.46 2.41
CA SER A 234 -0.61 -16.40 3.44
C SER A 234 0.59 -15.81 4.17
N LEU A 235 0.82 -16.18 5.43
CA LEU A 235 2.05 -15.92 6.16
C LEU A 235 2.89 -17.19 6.40
N GLU A 236 2.42 -18.35 5.92
CA GLU A 236 3.14 -19.63 6.00
C GLU A 236 4.18 -19.78 4.88
N PRO A 237 5.39 -20.30 5.12
CA PRO A 237 6.47 -20.37 4.13
C PRO A 237 6.02 -20.81 2.73
#